data_AF-P9WH38-F1
#
_entry.id   AF-P9WH38-F1
#
_cell.length_a   1.000
_cell.length_b   1.000
_cell.length_c   1.000
_cell.angle_alpha   90.00
_cell.angle_beta   90.00
_cell.angle_gamma   90.00
#
_symmetry.space_group_name_H-M   'P 1'
#
loop_
_entity.id
_entity.type
_entity.pdbx_description
1 polymer ?
#
loop_
_entity_poly.entity_id
_entity_poly.type
_entity_poly.pdbx_seq_one_letter_code
_entity_poly.pdbx_strand_id
1 'polypeptide(L)'
;MAVVTMKQLLDSGTHFGHQTRRWNPKMKRFIFTDRNGIYIIDLQQTLTFIDKAYEFVKETVAHGGSVLFVGTKKQAQESVAAEATRVGMPYVNQRWLGGMLTNFSTVHKRLQRLKELEAMEQTGGFEGRTKKEILGLTREKNKLERSLGGIRDMAKVPSAIWVVDTNKEHIAVGEARKLGIPVIAILDTNCDPDEVDYPIPGNDDAIRSAALLTRVIASAVAEGLQARAGLGRADGKPEAEAAEPLAEWEQELLASATASATPSATASTTALTDAPAGATEPTTDAS
;
A
#
# COMPACT_ATOMS: atom_id res chain seq x y z
N MET A 1 -20.27 7.82 8.19
CA MET A 1 -20.04 8.09 6.75
C MET A 1 -20.13 6.73 6.08
N ALA A 2 -21.29 6.32 5.54
CA ALA A 2 -21.47 4.93 5.11
C ALA A 2 -20.84 4.69 3.72
N VAL A 3 -19.54 4.36 3.70
CA VAL A 3 -18.80 4.01 2.47
C VAL A 3 -19.33 2.72 1.83
N VAL A 4 -19.93 1.85 2.64
CA VAL A 4 -20.46 0.56 2.20
C VAL A 4 -21.87 0.36 2.73
N THR A 5 -22.74 -0.14 1.86
CA THR A 5 -24.12 -0.49 2.22
C THR A 5 -24.17 -1.87 2.88
N MET A 6 -25.14 -2.09 3.78
CA MET A 6 -25.38 -3.41 4.37
C MET A 6 -25.56 -4.50 3.31
N LYS A 7 -26.19 -4.17 2.18
CA LYS A 7 -26.37 -5.07 1.04
C LYS A 7 -25.02 -5.54 0.46
N GLN A 8 -24.06 -4.64 0.29
CA GLN A 8 -22.72 -5.00 -0.17
C GLN A 8 -21.96 -5.89 0.84
N LEU A 9 -22.14 -5.67 2.15
CA LEU A 9 -21.59 -6.55 3.19
C LEU A 9 -22.22 -7.96 3.15
N LEU A 10 -23.52 -8.04 2.85
CA LEU A 10 -24.21 -9.32 2.64
C LEU A 10 -23.69 -10.04 1.40
N ASP A 11 -23.66 -9.37 0.25
CA ASP A 11 -23.28 -9.95 -1.05
C ASP A 11 -21.81 -10.43 -1.08
N SER A 12 -20.92 -9.74 -0.35
CA SER A 12 -19.51 -10.12 -0.20
C SER A 12 -19.30 -11.33 0.72
N GLY A 13 -20.29 -11.70 1.53
CA GLY A 13 -20.20 -12.78 2.52
C GLY A 13 -19.51 -12.37 3.82
N THR A 14 -19.51 -11.08 4.17
CA THR A 14 -18.86 -10.55 5.39
C THR A 14 -19.55 -10.99 6.69
N HIS A 15 -20.82 -11.40 6.61
CA HIS A 15 -21.63 -11.83 7.75
C HIS A 15 -21.38 -13.28 8.19
N PHE A 16 -20.69 -14.08 7.39
CA PHE A 16 -20.37 -15.46 7.75
C PHE A 16 -19.16 -15.48 8.70
N GLY A 17 -19.31 -16.13 9.84
CA GLY A 17 -18.19 -16.47 10.71
C GLY A 17 -17.72 -17.92 10.56
N HIS A 18 -17.05 -18.42 11.59
CA HIS A 18 -16.61 -19.81 11.68
C HIS A 18 -17.67 -20.74 12.27
N GLN A 19 -17.32 -22.04 12.29
CA GLN A 19 -18.12 -23.09 12.92
C GLN A 19 -18.29 -22.86 14.43
N THR A 20 -19.42 -23.29 14.99
CA THR A 20 -19.77 -23.14 16.42
C THR A 20 -18.69 -23.63 17.39
N ARG A 21 -17.88 -24.62 17.00
CA ARG A 21 -16.79 -25.18 17.82
C ARG A 21 -15.53 -24.31 17.92
N ARG A 22 -15.36 -23.30 17.05
CA ARG A 22 -14.13 -22.49 16.96
C ARG A 22 -14.28 -21.09 17.56
N TRP A 23 -15.45 -20.77 18.10
CA TRP A 23 -15.74 -19.41 18.53
C TRP A 23 -15.04 -19.03 19.84
N ASN A 24 -14.75 -17.75 20.00
CA ASN A 24 -14.34 -17.14 21.25
C ASN A 24 -15.58 -16.64 22.01
N PRO A 25 -15.81 -17.06 23.27
CA PRO A 25 -16.96 -16.61 24.07
C PRO A 25 -17.13 -15.09 24.18
N LYS A 26 -16.05 -14.32 24.09
CA LYS A 26 -16.11 -12.85 24.13
C LYS A 26 -16.75 -12.24 22.89
N MET A 27 -16.68 -12.93 21.74
CA MET A 27 -17.35 -12.51 20.50
C MET A 27 -18.89 -12.65 20.57
N LYS A 28 -19.46 -13.21 21.65
CA LYS A 28 -20.92 -13.34 21.84
C LYS A 28 -21.69 -12.04 21.58
N ARG A 29 -21.08 -10.88 21.84
CA ARG A 29 -21.70 -9.56 21.67
C ARG A 29 -21.93 -9.19 20.20
N PHE A 30 -21.07 -9.68 19.30
CA PHE A 30 -21.08 -9.39 17.87
C PHE A 30 -21.78 -10.48 17.04
N ILE A 31 -22.03 -11.64 17.63
CA ILE A 31 -22.69 -12.76 16.96
C ILE A 31 -24.21 -12.57 17.06
N PHE A 32 -24.88 -12.58 15.90
CA PHE A 32 -26.33 -12.40 15.81
C PHE A 32 -27.09 -13.71 16.04
N THR A 33 -26.75 -14.78 15.30
CA THR A 33 -27.43 -16.08 15.37
C THR A 33 -26.51 -17.18 14.83
N ASP A 34 -26.85 -18.44 15.07
CA ASP A 34 -26.23 -19.60 14.42
C ASP A 34 -27.21 -20.24 13.42
N ARG A 35 -26.71 -20.61 12.24
CA ARG A 35 -27.49 -21.37 11.23
C ARG A 35 -26.59 -22.41 10.59
N ASN A 36 -27.05 -23.66 10.50
CA ASN A 36 -26.30 -24.77 9.89
C ASN A 36 -24.89 -24.95 10.48
N GLY A 37 -24.72 -24.67 11.77
CA GLY A 37 -23.43 -24.80 12.47
C GLY A 37 -22.40 -23.69 12.17
N ILE A 38 -22.80 -22.59 11.52
CA ILE A 38 -22.00 -21.40 11.27
C ILE A 38 -22.60 -20.22 12.05
N TYR A 39 -21.76 -19.48 12.76
CA TYR A 39 -22.18 -18.24 13.40
C TYR A 39 -22.31 -17.10 12.37
N ILE A 40 -23.39 -16.32 12.49
CA ILE A 40 -23.65 -15.15 11.67
C ILE A 40 -23.32 -13.91 12.50
N ILE A 41 -22.50 -13.04 11.94
CA ILE A 41 -22.05 -11.79 12.56
C ILE A 41 -23.10 -10.69 12.32
N ASP A 42 -23.35 -9.86 13.35
CA ASP A 42 -24.28 -8.74 13.29
C ASP A 42 -23.72 -7.58 12.44
N LEU A 43 -24.27 -7.44 11.23
CA LEU A 43 -23.86 -6.39 10.30
C LEU A 43 -24.23 -4.97 10.74
N GLN A 44 -25.21 -4.79 11.64
CA GLN A 44 -25.51 -3.46 12.18
C GLN A 44 -24.36 -2.97 13.06
N GLN A 45 -23.82 -3.88 13.88
CA GLN A 45 -22.61 -3.61 14.65
C GLN A 45 -21.44 -3.40 13.71
N THR A 46 -21.25 -4.26 12.69
CA THR A 46 -20.19 -4.08 11.70
C THR A 46 -20.18 -2.68 11.10
N LEU A 47 -21.34 -2.13 10.68
CA LEU A 47 -21.41 -0.76 10.15
C LEU A 47 -20.99 0.30 11.18
N THR A 48 -21.48 0.18 12.41
CA THR A 48 -21.14 1.12 13.50
C THR A 48 -19.65 1.11 13.80
N PHE A 49 -19.02 -0.06 13.78
CA PHE A 49 -17.59 -0.21 14.03
C PHE A 49 -16.73 0.17 12.83
N ILE A 50 -17.21 -0.05 11.60
CA ILE A 50 -16.58 0.50 10.39
C ILE A 50 -16.53 2.02 10.47
N ASP A 51 -17.63 2.69 10.85
CA ASP A 51 -17.64 4.15 10.98
C ASP A 51 -16.58 4.64 11.99
N LYS A 52 -16.49 4.00 13.16
CA LYS A 52 -15.47 4.34 14.18
C LYS A 52 -14.04 4.13 13.67
N ALA A 53 -13.77 2.99 13.03
CA ALA A 53 -12.45 2.68 12.49
C ALA A 53 -12.08 3.63 11.34
N TYR A 54 -13.05 3.99 10.50
CA TYR A 54 -12.88 4.90 9.37
C TYR A 54 -12.48 6.30 9.84
N GLU A 55 -13.18 6.82 10.85
CA GLU A 55 -12.88 8.11 11.46
C GLU A 55 -11.47 8.15 12.04
N PHE A 56 -11.09 7.12 12.81
CA PHE A 56 -9.75 7.01 13.39
C PHE A 56 -8.63 6.93 12.33
N VAL A 57 -8.84 6.14 11.27
CA VAL A 57 -7.85 6.02 10.18
C VAL A 57 -7.70 7.35 9.45
N LYS A 58 -8.82 8.02 9.14
CA LYS A 58 -8.81 9.33 8.48
C LYS A 58 -8.10 10.37 9.32
N GLU A 59 -8.36 10.40 10.62
CA GLU A 59 -7.69 11.27 11.58
C GLU A 59 -6.18 11.00 11.65
N THR A 60 -5.78 9.74 11.86
CA THR A 60 -4.37 9.35 11.97
C THR A 60 -3.57 9.76 10.73
N VAL A 61 -4.14 9.54 9.55
CA VAL A 61 -3.46 9.84 8.27
C VAL A 61 -3.48 11.34 7.96
N ALA A 62 -4.54 12.06 8.31
CA ALA A 62 -4.60 13.52 8.18
C ALA A 62 -3.52 14.21 9.04
N HIS A 63 -3.23 13.70 10.23
CA HIS A 63 -2.12 14.12 11.09
C HIS A 63 -0.73 13.69 10.57
N GLY A 64 -0.68 12.94 9.47
CA GLY A 64 0.55 12.50 8.82
C GLY A 64 1.15 11.21 9.37
N GLY A 65 0.36 10.42 10.11
CA GLY A 65 0.72 9.07 10.51
C GLY A 65 0.69 8.08 9.35
N SER A 66 1.42 6.97 9.50
CA SER A 66 1.40 5.86 8.55
C SER A 66 0.60 4.68 9.09
N VAL A 67 -0.10 3.99 8.18
CA VAL A 67 -0.88 2.78 8.49
C VAL A 67 -0.18 1.58 7.88
N LEU A 68 0.19 0.59 8.70
CA LEU A 68 0.79 -0.65 8.23
C LEU A 68 -0.31 -1.69 7.94
N PHE A 69 -0.41 -2.15 6.70
CA PHE A 69 -1.38 -3.17 6.32
C PHE A 69 -0.81 -4.59 6.49
N VAL A 70 -1.47 -5.47 7.24
CA VAL A 70 -1.00 -6.83 7.51
C VAL A 70 -2.04 -7.85 7.09
N GLY A 71 -1.63 -8.81 6.25
CA GLY A 71 -2.44 -9.98 5.92
C GLY A 71 -1.61 -11.08 5.28
N THR A 72 -1.21 -12.10 6.06
CA THR A 72 -0.44 -13.24 5.54
C THR A 72 -1.33 -14.38 5.01
N LYS A 73 -2.62 -14.36 5.35
CA LYS A 73 -3.61 -15.33 4.88
C LYS A 73 -3.75 -15.26 3.37
N LYS A 74 -3.76 -16.41 2.67
CA LYS A 74 -3.79 -16.48 1.19
C LYS A 74 -4.89 -15.60 0.56
N GLN A 75 -6.04 -15.54 1.22
CA GLN A 75 -7.21 -14.79 0.78
C GLN A 75 -7.08 -13.28 0.92
N ALA A 76 -6.13 -12.80 1.74
CA ALA A 76 -5.87 -11.39 1.99
C ALA A 76 -4.61 -10.86 1.28
N GLN A 77 -3.66 -11.74 0.91
CA GLN A 77 -2.33 -11.30 0.42
C GLN A 77 -2.42 -10.33 -0.78
N GLU A 78 -3.24 -10.68 -1.78
CA GLU A 78 -3.37 -9.89 -3.01
C GLU A 78 -4.11 -8.57 -2.76
N SER A 79 -5.23 -8.62 -2.04
CA SER A 79 -6.03 -7.42 -1.74
C SER A 79 -5.23 -6.41 -0.91
N VAL A 80 -4.46 -6.90 0.06
CA VAL A 80 -3.62 -6.07 0.92
C VAL A 80 -2.50 -5.40 0.14
N ALA A 81 -1.77 -6.19 -0.67
CA ALA A 81 -0.66 -5.65 -1.45
C ALA A 81 -1.15 -4.63 -2.50
N ALA A 82 -2.24 -4.93 -3.21
CA ALA A 82 -2.77 -4.06 -4.26
C ALA A 82 -3.29 -2.73 -3.68
N GLU A 83 -4.10 -2.78 -2.62
CA GLU A 83 -4.68 -1.56 -2.03
C GLU A 83 -3.63 -0.72 -1.30
N ALA A 84 -2.70 -1.33 -0.57
CA ALA A 84 -1.66 -0.59 0.12
C ALA A 84 -0.67 0.07 -0.86
N THR A 85 -0.31 -0.63 -1.95
CA THR A 85 0.53 -0.05 -3.01
C THR A 85 -0.18 1.10 -3.71
N ARG A 86 -1.49 0.97 -3.97
CA ARG A 86 -2.31 2.03 -4.57
C ARG A 86 -2.33 3.30 -3.72
N VAL A 87 -2.38 3.17 -2.40
CA VAL A 87 -2.45 4.31 -1.47
C VAL A 87 -1.06 4.80 -1.02
N GLY A 88 0.00 4.04 -1.28
CA GLY A 88 1.37 4.40 -0.91
C GLY A 88 1.70 4.17 0.56
N MET A 89 1.06 3.18 1.20
CA MET A 89 1.29 2.82 2.59
C MET A 89 2.06 1.50 2.72
N PRO A 90 2.81 1.28 3.82
CA PRO A 90 3.55 0.05 4.00
C PRO A 90 2.64 -1.15 4.21
N TYR A 91 3.07 -2.33 3.75
CA TYR A 91 2.31 -3.57 3.87
C TYR A 91 3.15 -4.82 4.13
N VAL A 92 2.50 -5.85 4.68
CA VAL A 92 3.05 -7.19 4.90
C VAL A 92 2.04 -8.22 4.41
N ASN A 93 2.32 -8.82 3.26
CA ASN A 93 1.44 -9.81 2.62
C ASN A 93 1.98 -11.26 2.65
N GLN A 94 3.24 -11.47 3.05
CA GLN A 94 3.86 -12.81 3.03
C GLN A 94 3.92 -13.45 4.40
N ARG A 95 4.85 -13.00 5.25
CA ARG A 95 5.05 -13.55 6.59
C ARG A 95 5.49 -12.45 7.54
N TRP A 96 4.82 -12.34 8.68
CA TRP A 96 5.30 -11.53 9.78
C TRP A 96 6.55 -12.15 10.41
N LEU A 97 7.65 -11.40 10.46
CA LEU A 97 8.85 -11.77 11.19
C LEU A 97 8.71 -11.24 12.62
N GLY A 98 8.83 -12.11 13.63
CA GLY A 98 8.81 -11.67 15.01
C GLY A 98 9.93 -10.66 15.29
N GLY A 99 9.59 -9.55 15.94
CA GLY A 99 10.48 -8.43 16.17
C GLY A 99 10.39 -7.32 15.12
N MET A 100 9.43 -7.38 14.18
CA MET A 100 9.30 -6.38 13.12
C MET A 100 9.06 -4.97 13.64
N LEU A 101 8.22 -4.82 14.66
CA LEU A 101 7.94 -3.54 15.28
C LEU A 101 8.80 -3.35 16.53
N THR A 102 8.86 -4.38 17.39
CA THR A 102 9.54 -4.30 18.68
C THR A 102 11.07 -4.22 18.58
N ASN A 103 11.66 -4.76 17.52
CA ASN A 103 13.10 -4.69 17.23
C ASN A 103 13.35 -4.09 15.82
N PHE A 104 12.73 -2.93 15.58
CA PHE A 104 12.81 -2.25 14.29
C PHE A 104 14.26 -1.94 13.86
N SER A 105 15.17 -1.66 14.79
CA SER A 105 16.58 -1.40 14.48
C SER A 105 17.28 -2.58 13.78
N THR A 106 16.91 -3.82 14.10
CA THR A 106 17.47 -5.02 13.46
C THR A 106 16.84 -5.25 12.08
N VAL A 107 15.54 -5.04 11.95
CA VAL A 107 14.84 -5.16 10.64
C VAL A 107 15.27 -4.05 9.69
N HIS A 108 15.50 -2.84 10.19
CA HIS A 108 16.01 -1.71 9.41
C HIS A 108 17.38 -2.02 8.78
N LYS A 109 18.29 -2.70 9.49
CA LYS A 109 19.55 -3.19 8.90
C LYS A 109 19.33 -4.15 7.74
N ARG A 110 18.28 -4.99 7.80
CA ARG A 110 17.92 -5.90 6.69
C ARG A 110 17.33 -5.15 5.50
N LEU A 111 16.61 -4.06 5.75
CA LEU A 111 16.14 -3.15 4.69
C LEU A 111 17.30 -2.42 4.01
N GLN A 112 18.27 -1.93 4.78
CA GLN A 112 19.51 -1.37 4.22
C GLN A 112 20.25 -2.40 3.36
N ARG A 113 20.36 -3.64 3.84
CA ARG A 113 20.94 -4.76 3.08
C ARG A 113 20.19 -5.02 1.76
N LEU A 114 18.86 -4.93 1.74
CA LEU A 114 18.08 -5.05 0.52
C LEU A 114 18.43 -3.93 -0.48
N LYS A 115 18.48 -2.67 -0.02
CA LYS A 115 18.86 -1.51 -0.84
C LYS A 115 20.30 -1.63 -1.38
N GLU A 116 21.23 -2.13 -0.57
CA GLU A 116 22.60 -2.44 -1.01
C GLU A 116 22.59 -3.48 -2.14
N LEU A 117 21.86 -4.59 -1.98
CA LEU A 117 21.79 -5.64 -3.00
C LEU A 117 21.19 -5.14 -4.31
N GLU A 118 20.14 -4.32 -4.25
CA GLU A 118 19.52 -3.68 -5.42
C GLU A 118 20.49 -2.70 -6.11
N ALA A 119 21.19 -1.87 -5.35
CA ALA A 119 22.19 -0.93 -5.89
C ALA A 119 23.35 -1.69 -6.56
N MET A 120 23.84 -2.76 -5.94
CA MET A 120 24.89 -3.60 -6.52
C MET A 120 24.45 -4.28 -7.82
N GLU A 121 23.15 -4.62 -7.95
CA GLU A 121 22.59 -5.15 -9.20
C GLU A 121 22.55 -4.10 -10.30
N GLN A 122 22.12 -2.89 -9.98
CA GLN A 122 22.02 -1.78 -10.92
C GLN A 122 23.39 -1.34 -11.45
N THR A 123 24.42 -1.34 -10.61
CA THR A 123 25.79 -0.99 -11.01
C THR A 123 26.51 -2.12 -11.77
N GLY A 124 25.92 -3.31 -11.90
CA GLY A 124 26.59 -4.47 -12.51
C GLY A 124 27.65 -5.13 -11.61
N GLY A 125 27.60 -4.90 -10.29
CA GLY A 125 28.54 -5.44 -9.30
C GLY A 125 28.56 -6.98 -9.17
N PHE A 126 27.77 -7.68 -9.97
CA PHE A 126 27.77 -9.12 -10.12
C PHE A 126 28.85 -9.65 -11.07
N GLU A 127 29.31 -8.84 -12.04
CA GLU A 127 30.15 -9.30 -13.15
C GLU A 127 31.55 -9.79 -12.71
N GLY A 128 32.05 -9.32 -11.57
CA GLY A 128 33.34 -9.75 -10.99
C GLY A 128 33.25 -10.97 -10.05
N ARG A 129 32.07 -11.56 -9.85
CA ARG A 129 31.84 -12.63 -8.85
C ARG A 129 31.68 -13.99 -9.50
N THR A 130 31.91 -15.05 -8.72
CA THR A 130 31.67 -16.42 -9.21
C THR A 130 30.17 -16.66 -9.43
N LYS A 131 29.80 -17.52 -10.39
CA LYS A 131 28.40 -17.89 -10.64
C LYS A 131 27.66 -18.39 -9.38
N LYS A 132 28.38 -19.06 -8.48
CA LYS A 132 27.85 -19.53 -7.19
C LYS A 132 27.51 -18.37 -6.25
N GLU A 133 28.36 -17.36 -6.18
CA GLU A 133 28.12 -16.15 -5.38
C GLU A 133 26.99 -15.30 -5.96
N ILE A 134 26.95 -15.13 -7.28
CA ILE A 134 25.85 -14.44 -7.97
C ILE A 134 24.53 -15.10 -7.58
N LEU A 135 24.43 -16.43 -7.71
CA LEU A 135 23.23 -17.18 -7.33
C LEU A 135 22.88 -17.02 -5.83
N GLY A 136 23.90 -16.99 -4.96
CA GLY A 136 23.72 -16.76 -3.52
C GLY A 136 23.10 -15.40 -3.21
N LEU A 137 23.64 -14.34 -3.82
CA LEU A 137 23.14 -12.97 -3.69
C LEU A 137 21.75 -12.80 -4.31
N THR A 138 21.49 -13.37 -5.49
CA THR A 138 20.14 -13.35 -6.10
C THR A 138 19.11 -14.02 -5.19
N ARG A 139 19.47 -15.15 -4.54
CA ARG A 139 18.60 -15.79 -3.54
C ARG A 139 18.40 -14.94 -2.29
N GLU A 140 19.45 -14.27 -1.83
CA GLU A 140 19.39 -13.34 -0.70
C GLU A 140 18.42 -12.18 -1.01
N LYS A 141 18.59 -11.53 -2.16
CA LYS A 141 17.72 -10.45 -2.64
C LYS A 141 16.27 -10.93 -2.75
N ASN A 142 16.01 -12.00 -3.50
CA ASN A 142 14.66 -12.52 -3.71
C ASN A 142 13.97 -12.88 -2.38
N LYS A 143 14.72 -13.41 -1.41
CA LYS A 143 14.18 -13.72 -0.07
C LYS A 143 13.84 -12.44 0.70
N LEU A 144 14.75 -11.46 0.71
CA LEU A 144 14.54 -10.19 1.39
C LEU A 144 13.38 -9.41 0.78
N GLU A 145 13.35 -9.26 -0.54
CA GLU A 145 12.28 -8.57 -1.29
C GLU A 145 10.92 -9.21 -1.03
N ARG A 146 10.83 -10.55 -1.10
CA ARG A 146 9.59 -11.27 -0.78
C ARG A 146 9.11 -11.00 0.65
N SER A 147 10.02 -10.92 1.62
CA SER A 147 9.64 -10.78 3.03
C SER A 147 9.41 -9.34 3.50
N LEU A 148 10.14 -8.39 2.94
CA LEU A 148 10.25 -7.01 3.43
C LEU A 148 9.90 -5.94 2.38
N GLY A 149 9.54 -6.33 1.15
CA GLY A 149 9.29 -5.39 0.06
C GLY A 149 8.26 -4.32 0.40
N GLY A 150 7.16 -4.68 1.08
CA GLY A 150 6.14 -3.72 1.48
C GLY A 150 6.51 -2.81 2.66
N ILE A 151 7.62 -3.06 3.36
CA ILE A 151 8.13 -2.19 4.45
C ILE A 151 9.38 -1.42 3.99
N ARG A 152 9.80 -1.55 2.72
CA ARG A 152 11.04 -0.96 2.19
C ARG A 152 11.16 0.54 2.39
N ASP A 153 10.03 1.24 2.27
CA ASP A 153 9.98 2.70 2.30
C ASP A 153 9.69 3.24 3.72
N MET A 154 9.56 2.34 4.71
CA MET A 154 9.27 2.70 6.08
C MET A 154 10.55 3.09 6.84
N ALA A 155 10.68 4.37 7.18
CA ALA A 155 11.80 4.89 7.98
C ALA A 155 11.55 4.89 9.49
N LYS A 156 10.27 4.90 9.91
CA LYS A 156 9.83 4.98 11.31
C LYS A 156 8.75 3.94 11.56
N VAL A 157 8.55 3.59 12.83
CA VAL A 157 7.44 2.71 13.23
C VAL A 157 6.08 3.31 12.81
N PRO A 158 5.10 2.47 12.43
CA PRO A 158 3.79 2.94 12.00
C PRO A 158 2.99 3.56 13.14
N SER A 159 2.08 4.46 12.79
CA SER A 159 1.18 5.13 13.75
C SER A 159 -0.06 4.31 14.07
N ALA A 160 -0.51 3.47 13.12
CA ALA A 160 -1.58 2.51 13.32
C ALA A 160 -1.28 1.23 12.52
N ILE A 161 -1.84 0.10 12.96
CA ILE A 161 -1.76 -1.16 12.23
C ILE A 161 -3.15 -1.63 11.84
N TRP A 162 -3.29 -2.05 10.59
CA TRP A 162 -4.49 -2.72 10.10
C TRP A 162 -4.16 -4.21 9.90
N VAL A 163 -4.98 -5.10 10.46
CA VAL A 163 -4.72 -6.53 10.51
C VAL A 163 -5.92 -7.33 10.00
N VAL A 164 -5.67 -8.27 9.08
CA VAL A 164 -6.63 -9.33 8.74
C VAL A 164 -6.34 -10.56 9.58
N ASP A 165 -7.33 -11.07 10.30
CA ASP A 165 -7.24 -12.29 11.13
C ASP A 165 -6.21 -12.15 12.28
N THR A 166 -6.67 -11.64 13.43
CA THR A 166 -5.81 -11.44 14.61
C THR A 166 -5.26 -12.75 15.18
N ASN A 167 -5.99 -13.86 15.03
CA ASN A 167 -5.54 -15.16 15.52
C ASN A 167 -4.34 -15.65 14.68
N LYS A 168 -4.42 -15.49 13.36
CA LYS A 168 -3.31 -15.78 12.47
C LYS A 168 -2.12 -14.85 12.70
N GLU A 169 -2.38 -13.56 12.87
CA GLU A 169 -1.36 -12.50 13.04
C GLU A 169 -1.10 -12.12 14.50
N HIS A 170 -1.27 -13.06 15.44
CA HIS A 170 -1.12 -12.81 16.88
C HIS A 170 0.23 -12.18 17.26
N ILE A 171 1.30 -12.48 16.50
CA ILE A 171 2.62 -11.89 16.70
C ILE A 171 2.60 -10.39 16.38
N ALA A 172 1.97 -10.00 15.25
CA ALA A 172 1.87 -8.60 14.84
C ALA A 172 1.04 -7.78 15.83
N VAL A 173 -0.11 -8.32 16.24
CA VAL A 173 -1.00 -7.70 17.24
C VAL A 173 -0.29 -7.58 18.58
N GLY A 174 0.39 -8.64 19.05
CA GLY A 174 1.14 -8.62 20.30
C GLY A 174 2.29 -7.60 20.31
N GLU A 175 3.00 -7.45 19.18
CA GLU A 175 4.05 -6.45 19.03
C GLU A 175 3.51 -5.01 19.00
N ALA A 176 2.43 -4.77 18.24
CA ALA A 176 1.78 -3.47 18.19
C ALA A 176 1.27 -3.03 19.57
N ARG A 177 0.59 -3.94 20.27
CA ARG A 177 0.10 -3.70 21.63
C ARG A 177 1.22 -3.40 22.62
N LYS A 178 2.36 -4.10 22.52
CA LYS A 178 3.52 -3.85 23.39
C LYS A 178 4.11 -2.45 23.20
N LEU A 179 4.02 -1.89 22.00
CA LEU A 179 4.47 -0.53 21.69
C LEU A 179 3.39 0.54 21.88
N GLY A 180 2.16 0.14 22.20
CA GLY A 180 1.02 1.07 22.29
C GLY A 180 0.56 1.60 20.93
N ILE A 181 0.82 0.88 19.84
CA ILE A 181 0.34 1.22 18.50
C ILE A 181 -1.12 0.73 18.39
N PRO A 182 -2.08 1.62 18.07
CA PRO A 182 -3.48 1.24 17.91
C PRO A 182 -3.69 0.19 16.83
N VAL A 183 -4.49 -0.83 17.16
CA VAL A 183 -4.80 -1.97 16.28
C VAL A 183 -6.21 -1.84 15.73
N ILE A 184 -6.32 -1.82 14.40
CA ILE A 184 -7.57 -1.94 13.65
C ILE A 184 -7.58 -3.33 13.04
N ALA A 185 -8.62 -4.13 13.27
CA ALA A 185 -8.63 -5.48 12.73
C ALA A 185 -10.01 -5.98 12.32
N ILE A 186 -10.01 -6.88 11.33
CA ILE A 186 -11.19 -7.67 10.98
C ILE A 186 -11.27 -8.83 11.97
N LEU A 187 -12.38 -8.90 12.70
CA LEU A 187 -12.63 -9.92 13.72
C LEU A 187 -13.68 -10.90 13.26
N ASP A 188 -13.25 -12.14 13.02
CA ASP A 188 -14.14 -13.28 12.93
C ASP A 188 -14.42 -13.83 14.34
N THR A 189 -15.40 -14.70 14.44
CA THR A 189 -15.93 -15.38 15.63
C THR A 189 -14.89 -16.09 16.49
N ASN A 190 -13.73 -16.47 15.95
CA ASN A 190 -12.63 -17.14 16.67
C ASN A 190 -11.62 -16.16 17.31
N CYS A 191 -11.71 -14.87 17.04
CA CYS A 191 -10.78 -13.86 17.51
C CYS A 191 -11.19 -13.29 18.89
N ASP A 192 -10.23 -12.78 19.68
CA ASP A 192 -10.54 -12.05 20.91
C ASP A 192 -10.74 -10.55 20.61
N PRO A 193 -11.94 -9.96 20.85
CA PRO A 193 -12.17 -8.56 20.59
C PRO A 193 -11.43 -7.61 21.54
N ASP A 194 -10.94 -8.09 22.69
CA ASP A 194 -10.26 -7.23 23.68
C ASP A 194 -8.80 -6.92 23.29
N GLU A 195 -8.25 -7.61 22.28
CA GLU A 195 -6.89 -7.37 21.79
C GLU A 195 -6.80 -6.26 20.74
N VAL A 196 -7.95 -5.70 20.34
CA VAL A 196 -8.07 -4.75 19.22
C VAL A 196 -8.79 -3.49 19.66
N ASP A 197 -8.19 -2.33 19.39
CA ASP A 197 -8.73 -1.03 19.80
C ASP A 197 -9.92 -0.61 18.92
N TYR A 198 -9.82 -0.87 17.60
CA TYR A 198 -10.85 -0.57 16.61
C TYR A 198 -11.31 -1.85 15.90
N PRO A 199 -12.13 -2.68 16.56
CA PRO A 199 -12.57 -3.97 16.02
C PRO A 199 -13.61 -3.79 14.92
N ILE A 200 -13.47 -4.48 13.79
CA ILE A 200 -14.47 -4.55 12.73
C ILE A 200 -14.97 -5.99 12.63
N PRO A 201 -16.17 -6.31 13.16
CA PRO A 201 -16.73 -7.65 13.05
C PRO A 201 -16.97 -8.04 11.58
N GLY A 202 -16.38 -9.14 11.12
CA GLY A 202 -16.50 -9.58 9.74
C GLY A 202 -15.75 -10.88 9.43
N ASN A 203 -15.97 -11.38 8.23
CA ASN A 203 -15.36 -12.61 7.73
C ASN A 203 -13.91 -12.39 7.28
N ASP A 204 -12.97 -13.15 7.83
CA ASP A 204 -11.54 -13.10 7.44
C ASP A 204 -11.13 -14.20 6.44
N ASP A 205 -11.98 -15.19 6.18
CA ASP A 205 -11.72 -16.34 5.29
C ASP A 205 -12.10 -16.04 3.83
N ALA A 206 -13.09 -15.19 3.59
CA ALA A 206 -13.59 -14.90 2.25
C ALA A 206 -12.77 -13.80 1.55
N ILE A 207 -12.24 -14.10 0.36
CA ILE A 207 -11.50 -13.14 -0.48
C ILE A 207 -12.32 -11.87 -0.74
N ARG A 208 -13.62 -12.02 -1.05
CA ARG A 208 -14.52 -10.88 -1.31
C ARG A 208 -14.71 -9.99 -0.08
N SER A 209 -14.80 -10.58 1.11
CA SER A 209 -14.97 -9.83 2.35
C SER A 209 -13.68 -9.10 2.73
N ALA A 210 -12.54 -9.82 2.70
CA ALA A 210 -11.23 -9.24 2.94
C ALA A 210 -10.95 -8.08 1.97
N ALA A 211 -11.18 -8.27 0.67
CA ALA A 211 -10.99 -7.22 -0.34
C ALA A 211 -11.90 -6.01 -0.10
N LEU A 212 -13.19 -6.23 0.23
CA LEU A 212 -14.12 -5.16 0.52
C LEU A 212 -13.66 -4.32 1.71
N LEU A 213 -13.39 -4.95 2.86
CA LEU A 213 -13.00 -4.28 4.09
C LEU A 213 -11.64 -3.58 3.97
N THR A 214 -10.67 -4.24 3.31
CA THR A 214 -9.36 -3.64 3.01
C THR A 214 -9.53 -2.38 2.15
N ARG A 215 -10.35 -2.46 1.10
CA ARG A 215 -10.62 -1.32 0.20
C ARG A 215 -11.29 -0.16 0.92
N VAL A 216 -12.22 -0.43 1.84
CA VAL A 216 -12.87 0.63 2.65
C VAL A 216 -11.84 1.38 3.48
N ILE A 217 -10.99 0.66 4.19
CA ILE A 217 -9.93 1.28 5.00
C ILE A 217 -8.90 1.99 4.12
N ALA A 218 -8.54 1.42 2.98
CA ALA A 218 -7.64 2.05 2.01
C ALA A 218 -8.23 3.37 1.45
N SER A 219 -9.53 3.43 1.19
CA SER A 219 -10.22 4.67 0.83
C SER A 219 -10.18 5.70 1.96
N ALA A 220 -10.32 5.27 3.23
CA ALA A 220 -10.18 6.15 4.40
C ALA A 220 -8.78 6.79 4.46
N VAL A 221 -7.74 5.98 4.22
CA VAL A 221 -6.35 6.47 4.15
C VAL A 221 -6.18 7.45 2.99
N ALA A 222 -6.71 7.14 1.80
CA ALA A 222 -6.62 8.03 0.64
C ALA A 222 -7.30 9.38 0.89
N GLU A 223 -8.49 9.39 1.52
CA GLU A 223 -9.17 10.63 1.93
C GLU A 223 -8.36 11.41 2.98
N GLY A 224 -7.75 10.72 3.96
CA GLY A 224 -6.89 11.34 4.96
C GLY A 224 -5.65 12.00 4.33
N LEU A 225 -5.00 11.33 3.38
CA LEU A 225 -3.87 11.88 2.61
C LEU A 225 -4.29 13.09 1.78
N GLN A 226 -5.45 13.03 1.13
CA GLN A 226 -5.98 14.14 0.35
C GLN A 226 -6.31 15.35 1.24
N ALA A 227 -6.90 15.14 2.42
CA ALA A 227 -7.15 16.20 3.39
C ALA A 227 -5.86 16.86 3.86
N ARG A 228 -4.81 16.08 4.12
CA ARG A 228 -3.48 16.59 4.47
C ARG A 228 -2.85 17.43 3.36
N ALA A 229 -2.94 16.97 2.12
CA ALA A 229 -2.46 17.73 0.95
C ALA A 229 -3.24 19.04 0.73
N GLY A 230 -4.54 19.04 1.02
CA GLY A 230 -5.37 20.25 1.00
C GLY A 230 -4.99 21.26 2.08
N LEU A 231 -4.74 20.79 3.31
CA LEU A 231 -4.29 21.63 4.43
C LEU A 231 -2.92 22.25 4.14
N GLY A 232 -1.97 21.47 3.58
CA GLY A 232 -0.66 21.98 3.18
C GLY A 232 -0.69 23.05 2.08
N ARG A 233 -1.80 23.14 1.32
CA ARG A 233 -2.03 24.23 0.35
C ARG A 233 -2.77 25.43 0.94
N ALA A 234 -3.55 25.24 2.01
CA ALA A 234 -4.31 26.29 2.67
C ALA A 234 -3.45 27.07 3.69
N ASP A 235 -2.49 26.41 4.33
CA ASP A 235 -1.43 27.07 5.08
C ASP A 235 -0.40 27.61 4.08
N GLY A 236 -0.64 28.82 3.58
CA GLY A 236 0.19 29.54 2.61
C GLY A 236 1.63 29.82 3.07
N LYS A 237 2.43 28.76 3.25
CA LYS A 237 3.89 28.82 3.14
C LYS A 237 4.22 28.70 1.66
N PRO A 238 4.91 29.69 1.06
CA PRO A 238 5.33 29.56 -0.31
C PRO A 238 6.28 28.37 -0.39
N GLU A 239 5.96 27.39 -1.24
CA GLU A 239 6.98 26.52 -1.83
C GLU A 239 7.91 27.43 -2.65
N ALA A 240 8.82 28.12 -1.95
CA ALA A 240 9.86 28.99 -2.50
C ALA A 240 11.25 28.63 -1.94
N GLU A 241 11.39 27.51 -1.23
CA GLU A 241 12.71 27.02 -0.79
C GLU A 241 12.80 25.51 -1.07
N ALA A 242 13.82 25.12 -1.83
CA ALA A 242 14.20 23.76 -2.22
C ALA A 242 13.63 23.18 -3.54
N ALA A 243 13.59 23.99 -4.60
CA ALA A 243 14.25 23.51 -5.81
C ALA A 243 15.76 23.53 -5.48
N GLU A 244 16.34 22.37 -5.16
CA GLU A 244 17.80 22.27 -5.06
C GLU A 244 18.40 22.88 -6.34
N PRO A 245 19.45 23.70 -6.22
CA PRO A 245 20.10 24.23 -7.40
C PRO A 245 20.59 23.02 -8.19
N LEU A 246 20.06 22.84 -9.41
CA LEU A 246 20.65 21.95 -10.41
C LEU A 246 22.17 22.14 -10.32
N ALA A 247 22.88 21.10 -9.91
CA ALA A 247 24.30 21.20 -9.65
C ALA A 247 24.98 21.68 -10.94
N GLU A 248 26.06 22.46 -10.80
CA GLU A 248 26.69 23.24 -11.90
C GLU A 248 26.93 22.42 -13.18
N TRP A 249 27.21 21.11 -13.04
CA TRP A 249 27.34 20.14 -14.13
C TRP A 249 26.07 19.92 -15.01
N GLU A 250 24.87 19.97 -14.45
CA GLU A 250 23.61 19.81 -15.22
C GLU A 250 23.25 21.09 -16.00
N GLN A 251 23.61 22.27 -15.48
CA GLN A 251 23.45 23.55 -16.19
C GLN A 251 24.42 23.65 -17.37
N GLU A 252 25.65 23.16 -17.22
CA GLU A 252 26.65 23.12 -18.29
C GLU A 252 26.26 22.15 -19.44
N LEU A 253 25.66 21.00 -19.10
CA LEU A 253 25.17 20.03 -20.09
C LEU A 253 23.99 20.59 -20.90
N LEU A 254 23.02 21.26 -20.27
CA LEU A 254 21.88 21.91 -20.93
C LEU A 254 22.29 23.13 -21.78
N ALA A 255 23.28 23.90 -21.33
CA ALA A 255 23.84 25.00 -22.10
C ALA A 255 24.59 24.50 -23.36
N SER A 256 25.33 23.38 -23.24
CA SER A 256 26.03 22.76 -24.37
C SER A 256 25.06 22.17 -25.42
N ALA A 257 23.91 21.63 -24.97
CA ALA A 257 22.87 21.10 -25.83
C ALA A 257 22.14 22.20 -26.61
N THR A 258 21.94 23.37 -25.99
CA THR A 258 21.27 24.53 -26.63
C THR A 258 22.22 25.27 -27.59
N ALA A 259 23.52 25.36 -27.27
CA ALA A 259 24.52 25.95 -28.15
C ALA A 259 24.77 25.13 -29.44
N SER A 260 24.59 23.80 -29.36
CA SER A 260 24.77 22.89 -30.51
C SER A 260 23.57 22.84 -31.46
N ALA A 261 22.45 23.51 -31.12
CA ALA A 261 21.21 23.52 -31.91
C ALA A 261 21.05 24.75 -32.83
N THR A 262 22.13 25.49 -33.11
CA THR A 262 22.09 26.68 -33.99
C THR A 262 22.70 26.37 -35.37
N PRO A 263 21.90 26.05 -36.41
CA PRO A 263 22.42 26.03 -37.77
C PRO A 263 22.49 27.46 -38.31
N SER A 264 23.71 27.83 -38.73
CA SER A 264 24.08 29.03 -39.45
C SER A 264 23.11 29.36 -40.60
N ALA A 265 22.33 30.43 -40.44
CA ALA A 265 21.63 31.10 -41.53
C ALA A 265 22.44 32.34 -41.95
N THR A 266 22.96 32.36 -43.17
CA THR A 266 23.41 33.59 -43.83
C THR A 266 23.21 33.47 -45.35
N ALA A 267 22.38 34.40 -45.86
CA ALA A 267 22.33 34.94 -47.22
C ALA A 267 21.97 34.02 -48.41
N SER A 268 20.78 34.22 -48.99
CA SER A 268 20.62 35.06 -50.19
C SER A 268 19.16 35.03 -50.69
N THR A 269 18.67 36.20 -51.07
CA THR A 269 17.28 36.56 -51.40
C THR A 269 17.02 36.48 -52.90
N THR A 270 15.91 35.85 -53.34
CA THR A 270 15.01 36.23 -54.48
C THR A 270 13.93 35.14 -54.65
N ALA A 271 12.67 35.37 -54.26
CA ALA A 271 11.55 35.90 -55.05
C ALA A 271 11.27 35.06 -56.32
N LEU A 272 10.08 34.54 -56.68
CA LEU A 272 8.68 34.70 -56.27
C LEU A 272 7.86 33.60 -57.03
N THR A 273 6.70 33.20 -56.49
CA THR A 273 5.47 32.68 -57.17
C THR A 273 5.57 31.38 -57.98
N ASP A 274 4.68 30.38 -57.90
CA ASP A 274 3.21 30.42 -57.83
C ASP A 274 2.65 29.03 -57.40
N ALA A 275 1.40 28.99 -56.94
CA ALA A 275 0.76 27.89 -56.20
C ALA A 275 -0.20 27.01 -57.09
N PRO A 276 -1.23 26.29 -56.58
CA PRO A 276 -1.24 24.83 -56.40
C PRO A 276 -2.47 24.10 -57.03
N ALA A 277 -2.63 22.78 -56.76
CA ALA A 277 -3.90 22.04 -56.48
C ALA A 277 -4.11 20.70 -57.23
N GLY A 278 -4.71 19.74 -56.50
CA GLY A 278 -5.40 18.53 -56.99
C GLY A 278 -4.78 17.21 -56.48
N ALA A 279 -5.18 16.66 -55.33
CA ALA A 279 -6.28 15.67 -55.15
C ALA A 279 -6.01 14.37 -55.94
N THR A 280 -5.90 13.16 -55.38
CA THR A 280 -6.83 12.39 -54.52
C THR A 280 -6.20 11.04 -54.12
N GLU A 281 -6.39 10.56 -52.88
CA GLU A 281 -6.37 9.12 -52.51
C GLU A 281 -7.70 8.43 -52.95
N PRO A 282 -8.06 7.13 -52.70
CA PRO A 282 -7.42 6.08 -51.88
C PRO A 282 -7.52 4.61 -52.39
N THR A 283 -6.98 3.70 -51.56
CA THR A 283 -7.44 2.32 -51.22
C THR A 283 -7.20 1.07 -52.12
N THR A 284 -6.81 0.01 -51.38
CA THR A 284 -7.19 -1.43 -51.45
C THR A 284 -6.41 -2.44 -52.32
N ASP A 285 -5.63 -3.27 -51.60
CA ASP A 285 -5.80 -4.72 -51.41
C ASP A 285 -5.05 -5.76 -52.29
N ALA A 286 -4.71 -6.86 -51.61
CA ALA A 286 -4.33 -8.21 -52.05
C ALA A 286 -2.87 -8.53 -52.48
N SER A 287 -2.19 -9.27 -51.59
CA SER A 287 -1.37 -10.45 -51.92
C SER A 287 -1.57 -11.51 -50.85
#